data_AF-A0AAJ1NTE4-F1
#
_entry.id   AF-A0AAJ1NTE4-F1
#
_cell.length_a   1.000
_cell.length_b   1.000
_cell.length_c   1.000
_cell.angle_alpha   90.00
_cell.angle_beta   90.00
_cell.angle_gamma   90.00
#
_symmetry.space_group_name_H-M   'P 1'
#
loop_
_entity.id
_entity.type
_entity.pdbx_description
1 polymer ?
#
loop_
_entity_poly.entity_id
_entity_poly.type
_entity_poly.pdbx_seq_one_letter_code
_entity_poly.pdbx_strand_id
1 'polypeptide(L)' 'MHTFIFLVLMTPASAGGIWSITPMPNTDVCLKMLRAVEARGGNRRFGSNTGECIEVKTREPLNNAMETLNGGSQ' A
#
# COMPACT_ATOMS: atom_id res chain seq x y z
N MET A 1 4.01 -20.07 -8.28
CA MET A 1 4.32 -18.80 -7.58
C MET A 1 3.36 -17.78 -8.13
N HIS A 2 2.57 -17.18 -7.25
CA HIS A 2 1.64 -16.13 -7.60
C HIS A 2 2.30 -14.77 -7.40
N THR A 3 1.96 -13.84 -8.27
CA THR A 3 2.40 -12.45 -8.18
C THR A 3 1.19 -11.61 -7.82
N PHE A 4 1.28 -10.88 -6.71
CA PHE A 4 0.24 -9.96 -6.28
C PHE A 4 0.81 -8.55 -6.27
N ILE A 5 -0.01 -7.59 -6.68
CA ILE A 5 0.32 -6.17 -6.61
C ILE A 5 -0.42 -5.58 -5.43
N PHE A 6 0.26 -4.80 -4.61
CA PHE A 6 -0.33 -4.09 -3.50
C PHE A 6 -0.02 -2.61 -3.59
N LEU A 7 -1.03 -1.79 -3.30
CA LEU A 7 -0.84 -0.38 -2.99
C LEU A 7 -0.68 -0.25 -1.48
N VAL A 8 0.48 0.24 -1.06
CA VAL A 8 0.79 0.59 0.33
C VAL A 8 0.68 2.10 0.47
N LEU A 9 -0.17 2.58 1.37
CA LEU A 9 -0.33 4.01 1.65
C LEU A 9 0.13 4.28 3.08
N MET A 10 1.08 5.19 3.24
CA MET A 10 1.61 5.59 4.54
C MET A 10 1.11 6.99 4.87
N THR A 11 0.32 7.07 5.94
CA THR A 11 -0.26 8.32 6.44
C THR A 11 0.48 8.66 7.74
N PRO A 12 1.23 9.77 7.81
CA PRO A 12 1.88 10.16 9.05
C PRO A 12 0.80 10.57 10.06
N ALA A 13 0.55 9.70 11.04
CA ALA A 13 -0.22 10.01 12.22
C ALA A 13 0.73 10.33 13.37
N SER A 14 0.35 11.31 14.21
CA SER A 14 1.16 11.89 15.29
C SER A 14 1.66 10.90 16.35
N ALA A 15 1.27 9.62 16.27
CA ALA A 15 1.52 8.58 17.26
C ALA A 15 2.02 7.24 16.66
N GLY A 16 2.54 7.27 15.43
CA GLY A 16 2.95 6.07 14.69
C GLY A 16 2.27 6.06 13.33
N GLY A 17 3.05 5.98 12.25
CA GLY A 17 2.52 6.05 10.89
C GLY A 17 1.52 4.93 10.63
N ILE A 18 0.32 5.29 10.18
CA ILE A 18 -0.69 4.31 9.77
C ILE A 18 -0.37 3.94 8.32
N TRP A 19 -0.08 2.67 8.09
CA TRP A 19 0.09 2.13 6.75
C TRP A 19 -1.14 1.28 6.40
N SER A 20 -1.67 1.49 5.20
CA SER A 20 -2.81 0.74 4.65
C SER A 20 -2.36 -0.03 3.42
N ILE A 21 -2.67 -1.33 3.37
CA ILE A 21 -2.32 -2.20 2.25
C ILE A 21 -3.60 -2.60 1.52
N THR A 22 -3.64 -2.33 0.21
CA THR A 22 -4.79 -2.68 -0.64
C THR A 22 -4.33 -3.53 -1.82
N PRO A 23 -4.89 -4.73 -2.05
CA PRO A 23 -4.56 -5.52 -3.22
C PRO A 23 -5.05 -4.81 -4.49
N MET A 24 -4.19 -4.75 -5.50
CA MET A 24 -4.48 -4.12 -6.79
C MET A 24 -4.57 -5.19 -7.88
N PRO A 25 -5.47 -5.03 -8.86
CA PRO A 25 -5.67 -6.01 -9.92
C PRO A 25 -4.45 -6.12 -10.86
N ASN A 26 -3.66 -5.06 -11.01
CA ASN A 26 -2.41 -5.02 -11.76
C ASN A 26 -1.61 -3.76 -11.42
N THR A 27 -0.38 -3.68 -11.94
CA THR A 27 0.55 -2.57 -11.72
C THR A 27 0.05 -1.25 -12.31
N ASP A 28 -0.57 -1.25 -13.49
CA ASP A 28 -1.10 -0.03 -14.12
C ASP A 28 -2.20 0.64 -13.29
N VAL A 29 -3.12 -0.16 -12.74
CA VAL A 29 -4.19 0.32 -11.85
C VAL A 29 -3.58 0.81 -10.55
N CYS A 30 -2.60 0.11 -9.99
CA CYS A 30 -1.90 0.55 -8.80
C CYS A 30 -1.27 1.93 -9.00
N LEU A 31 -0.51 2.12 -10.09
CA LEU A 31 0.14 3.39 -10.40
C LEU A 31 -0.86 4.53 -10.65
N LYS A 32 -2.00 4.25 -11.31
CA LYS A 32 -3.07 5.23 -11.48
C LYS A 32 -3.68 5.64 -10.14
N MET A 33 -3.93 4.68 -9.25
CA MET A 33 -4.46 4.95 -7.90
C MET A 33 -3.45 5.71 -7.06
N LEU A 34 -2.17 5.32 -7.10
CA LEU A 34 -1.10 6.03 -6.40
C LEU A 34 -1.05 7.50 -6.81
N ARG A 35 -1.01 7.79 -8.12
CA ARG A 35 -1.05 9.17 -8.63
C ARG A 35 -2.31 9.91 -8.21
N ALA A 36 -3.47 9.24 -8.19
CA ALA A 36 -4.71 9.84 -7.73
C ALA A 36 -4.67 10.18 -6.23
N VAL A 37 -4.05 9.33 -5.41
CA VAL A 37 -3.83 9.57 -3.99
C VAL A 37 -2.83 10.71 -3.78
N GLU A 38 -1.70 10.73 -4.49
CA GLU A 38 -0.72 11.81 -4.43
C GLU A 38 -1.32 13.16 -4.85
N ALA A 39 -2.10 13.18 -5.93
CA ALA A 39 -2.79 14.38 -6.40
C ALA A 39 -3.82 14.91 -5.39
N ARG A 40 -4.46 14.03 -4.62
CA ARG A 40 -5.42 14.38 -3.55
C ARG A 40 -4.72 14.73 -2.23
N GLY A 41 -3.60 14.09 -1.95
CA GLY A 41 -2.75 14.27 -0.76
C GLY A 41 -1.83 15.49 -0.82
N GLY A 42 -1.78 16.20 -1.96
CA GLY A 42 -1.03 17.45 -2.14
C GLY A 42 -1.52 18.65 -1.30
N ASN A 43 -2.50 18.46 -0.41
CA ASN A 43 -2.93 19.49 0.51
C ASN A 43 -2.07 19.43 1.80
N ARG A 44 -1.14 20.38 1.89
CA ARG A 44 -0.12 20.70 2.93
C ARG A 44 -0.60 20.77 4.40
N ARG A 45 -1.55 19.95 4.85
CA ARG A 45 -2.10 19.97 6.22
C ARG A 45 -1.93 18.67 7.02
N PHE A 46 -1.62 17.56 6.36
CA PHE A 46 -1.18 16.32 7.00
C PHE A 46 0.04 15.86 6.20
N GLY A 47 1.14 15.51 6.87
CA GLY A 47 2.44 15.24 6.23
C GLY A 47 2.31 14.33 5.01
N SER A 48 3.19 14.50 4.02
CA SER A 48 3.19 13.76 2.75
C SER A 48 2.68 12.34 2.90
N ASN A 49 1.45 12.08 2.42
CA ASN A 49 0.97 10.72 2.28
C ASN A 49 1.83 10.06 1.22
N THR A 50 2.81 9.27 1.64
CA THR A 50 3.69 8.54 0.74
C THR A 50 3.05 7.19 0.45
N GLY A 51 2.81 6.91 -0.83
CA GLY A 51 2.30 5.62 -1.26
C GLY A 51 3.28 4.92 -2.18
N GLU A 52 3.24 3.58 -2.21
CA GLU A 52 4.05 2.77 -3.10
C GLU A 52 3.26 1.58 -3.64
N CYS A 53 3.54 1.22 -4.88
CA CYS A 53 3.04 -0.01 -5.50
C CYS A 53 4.11 -1.10 -5.39
N ILE A 54 3.85 -2.12 -4.59
CA ILE A 54 4.76 -3.24 -4.40
C ILE A 54 4.28 -4.48 -5.14
N GLU A 55 5.23 -5.24 -5.70
CA GLU A 55 5.00 -6.54 -6.29
C GLU A 55 5.51 -7.63 -5.33
N VAL A 56 4.62 -8.49 -4.88
CA VAL A 56 4.95 -9.59 -3.97
C VAL A 56 4.79 -10.91 -4.70
N LYS A 57 5.89 -11.64 -4.83
CA LYS A 57 5.92 -13.01 -5.35
C LYS A 57 5.88 -13.98 -4.19
N THR A 58 4.80 -14.74 -4.08
CA THR A 58 4.61 -15.71 -3.00
C THR A 58 4.08 -17.04 -3.54
N ARG A 59 4.24 -18.10 -2.75
CA ARG A 59 3.62 -19.41 -2.98
C ARG A 59 2.30 -19.56 -2.23
N GLU A 60 2.01 -18.62 -1.34
CA GLU A 60 0.84 -18.63 -0.49
C GLU A 60 -0.36 -17.96 -1.17
N PRO A 61 -1.60 -18.30 -0.75
CA PRO A 61 -2.78 -17.60 -1.21
C PRO A 61 -2.76 -16.14 -0.74
N LEU A 62 -3.50 -15.28 -1.46
CA LEU A 62 -3.57 -13.83 -1.20
C LEU A 62 -3.86 -13.51 0.27
N ASN A 63 -4.73 -14.27 0.93
CA ASN A 63 -5.11 -14.02 2.32
C ASN A 63 -3.91 -14.13 3.27
N ASN A 64 -3.12 -15.19 3.14
CA ASN A 64 -1.92 -15.41 3.96
C ASN A 64 -0.83 -14.37 3.67
N ALA A 65 -0.70 -13.97 2.40
CA ALA A 65 0.22 -12.91 2.01
C ALA A 65 -0.19 -11.57 2.63
N MET A 66 -1.50 -11.25 2.63
CA MET A 66 -2.02 -10.05 3.30
C MET A 66 -1.84 -10.10 4.81
N GLU A 67 -2.07 -11.26 5.45
CA GLU A 67 -1.81 -11.42 6.89
C GLU A 67 -0.34 -11.22 7.24
N THR A 68 0.57 -11.75 6.43
CA THR A 68 2.02 -11.55 6.61
C THR A 68 2.40 -10.08 6.45
N LEU A 69 1.85 -9.41 5.45
CA LEU A 69 2.09 -7.99 5.22
C LEU A 69 1.50 -7.12 6.33
N ASN A 70 0.33 -7.47 6.88
CA ASN A 70 -0.35 -6.75 7.97
C ASN A 70 0.23 -7.06 9.37
N GLY A 71 0.79 -8.25 9.57
CA GLY A 71 1.28 -8.77 10.86
C GLY A 71 2.76 -8.52 11.15
N GLY A 72 3.46 -7.74 10.31
CA GLY A 72 4.88 -7.39 10.51
C GLY A 72 5.16 -6.46 11.68
N SER A 73 4.13 -5.98 12.38
CA SER A 73 4.25 -5.28 13.67
C SER A 73 4.15 -6.29 14.83
N GLN A 74 5.26 -6.95 15.13
CA GLN A 74 5.47 -7.64 16.40
C GLN A 74 6.65 -6.99 17.13
#